data_AF-A0A2A1ZSP8-F1
#
_entry.id   AF-A0A2A1ZSP8-F1
#
_cell.length_a   1.000
_cell.length_b   1.000
_cell.length_c   1.000
_cell.angle_alpha   90.00
_cell.angle_beta   90.00
_cell.angle_gamma   90.00
#
_symmetry.space_group_name_H-M   'P 1'
#
loop_
_entity.id
_entity.type
_entity.pdbx_description
1 polymer ?
#
loop_
_entity_poly.entity_id
_entity_poly.type
_entity_poly.pdbx_seq_one_letter_code
_entity_poly.pdbx_strand_id
1 'polypeptide(L)'
;MLYINTALNKEKHCAFYFGLEEYLIKDFNYDNDIFMLWNVEPTVMIGRHQITNLEINKDYIDENNIHIVRRNSGGGAVFTDLGCLQYSFITDKKEHSKNIFEKHVKHIVDAVKDLGIDATFTGRNDILSDGLKFSGNAEYIYKDKMVMHGTILFETDFENLLKSLNPDKIKLTSKAITSVKSRVTNIGEKTELTLEEFYDYLVKKIKTSEINYQELELSKVNEYKKKFYLDEWNYGKNPKFAFTKKKRFKAGTFRVDIDLKNNTVKSLKLSGDYFAFKDIKTFEEAFYGVSFTYDEFLKVLKKNKIKEYIYLMKSSNFLELVFDEVKKKISKPDYLKVNLKDLNKQTSKIKALLSQHNLHTVCQEAACPNQLECFSNKTATFMILGTKCTRNCKFCDVTHGEPDLVDKLEPNNILKAVEVMGLKHVVITSVTRDDLKDYGASQFKDSILLLKDKFPETTVEVLIPDLMGDKEALKIIVDAKPDVINHNLETVEELYEGFRDNANYQRSFNVLKNVKEMDPSILTKSGIMVGIGEKEESVYKLMDDLRNINCDILTIGQYLRPSLKHIEVTEYVTEEMFEKYKNEGKKRGFRYVASGPLVRSSYQALKQFEGE
;
A
#
# COMPACT_ATOMS: atom_id res chain seq x y z
N MET A 1 -43.50 21.16 -6.65
CA MET A 1 -42.38 20.74 -5.80
C MET A 1 -42.09 21.84 -4.78
N LEU A 2 -42.47 21.60 -3.52
CA LEU A 2 -42.25 22.51 -2.40
C LEU A 2 -40.79 22.44 -1.95
N TYR A 3 -40.04 23.52 -2.08
CA TYR A 3 -38.63 23.56 -1.68
C TYR A 3 -38.48 24.03 -0.23
N ILE A 4 -37.63 23.33 0.53
CA ILE A 4 -37.18 23.76 1.86
C ILE A 4 -35.80 24.38 1.72
N ASN A 5 -35.67 25.66 2.07
CA ASN A 5 -34.41 26.39 2.00
C ASN A 5 -33.45 25.98 3.13
N THR A 6 -32.74 24.89 2.89
CA THR A 6 -31.73 24.31 3.76
C THR A 6 -30.43 25.12 3.81
N ALA A 7 -30.22 26.12 2.94
CA ALA A 7 -29.06 27.01 3.03
C ALA A 7 -29.08 27.87 4.31
N LEU A 8 -30.26 28.08 4.91
CA LEU A 8 -30.42 28.76 6.20
C LEU A 8 -29.94 27.92 7.40
N ASN A 9 -29.71 26.62 7.21
CA ASN A 9 -29.20 25.74 8.26
C ASN A 9 -27.68 25.88 8.40
N LYS A 10 -27.22 26.18 9.63
CA LYS A 10 -25.79 26.30 9.96
C LYS A 10 -25.15 24.95 10.31
N GLU A 11 -25.93 23.92 10.64
CA GLU A 11 -25.41 22.60 11.02
C GLU A 11 -25.10 21.77 9.78
N LYS A 12 -23.84 21.76 9.35
CA LYS A 12 -23.36 20.98 8.18
C LYS A 12 -23.05 19.52 8.53
N HIS A 13 -23.84 18.91 9.41
CA HIS A 13 -23.70 17.51 9.80
C HIS A 13 -24.86 16.66 9.28
N CYS A 14 -24.55 15.47 8.74
CA CYS A 14 -25.54 14.59 8.08
C CYS A 14 -26.72 14.17 8.97
N ALA A 15 -26.49 14.05 10.29
CA ALA A 15 -27.54 13.73 11.25
C ALA A 15 -28.71 14.73 11.23
N PHE A 16 -28.43 16.03 11.02
CA PHE A 16 -29.46 17.06 10.95
C PHE A 16 -30.41 16.80 9.78
N TYR A 17 -29.86 16.59 8.58
CA TYR A 17 -30.65 16.41 7.37
C TYR A 17 -31.43 15.10 7.37
N PHE A 18 -30.89 14.01 7.92
CA PHE A 18 -31.69 12.80 8.12
C PHE A 18 -32.75 12.95 9.22
N GLY A 19 -32.49 13.76 10.26
CA GLY A 19 -33.51 14.16 11.22
C GLY A 19 -34.62 14.99 10.57
N LEU A 20 -34.28 15.87 9.63
CA LEU A 20 -35.22 16.66 8.85
C LEU A 20 -36.04 15.78 7.92
N GLU A 21 -35.43 14.83 7.20
CA GLU A 21 -36.16 13.83 6.41
C GLU A 21 -37.14 13.04 7.29
N GLU A 22 -36.74 12.61 8.50
CA GLU A 22 -37.63 11.91 9.43
C GLU A 22 -38.79 12.77 9.90
N TYR A 23 -38.56 14.04 10.23
CA TYR A 23 -39.62 14.98 10.57
C TYR A 23 -40.61 15.17 9.42
N LEU A 24 -40.10 15.39 8.20
CA LEU A 24 -40.94 15.65 7.03
C LEU A 24 -41.79 14.46 6.65
N ILE A 25 -41.25 13.24 6.75
CA ILE A 25 -42.01 12.04 6.42
C ILE A 25 -42.99 11.61 7.54
N LYS A 26 -42.71 11.93 8.81
CA LYS A 26 -43.54 11.47 9.95
C LYS A 26 -44.59 12.48 10.41
N ASP A 27 -44.22 13.75 10.46
CA ASP A 27 -44.96 14.79 11.19
C ASP A 27 -45.42 15.94 10.31
N PHE A 28 -44.74 16.21 9.20
CA PHE A 28 -45.09 17.33 8.33
C PHE A 28 -46.22 16.95 7.38
N ASN A 29 -47.28 17.74 7.38
CA ASN A 29 -48.40 17.60 6.45
C ASN A 29 -48.13 18.45 5.20
N TYR A 30 -48.23 17.82 4.04
CA TYR A 30 -48.02 18.46 2.76
C TYR A 30 -48.97 17.87 1.73
N ASP A 31 -49.48 18.73 0.84
CA ASP A 31 -50.34 18.32 -0.27
C ASP A 31 -49.53 18.06 -1.56
N ASN A 32 -48.26 18.47 -1.59
CA ASN A 32 -47.36 18.37 -2.75
C ASN A 32 -46.00 17.80 -2.35
N ASP A 33 -45.32 17.15 -3.30
CA ASP A 33 -43.96 16.64 -3.10
C ASP A 33 -42.99 17.73 -2.62
N ILE A 34 -42.14 17.35 -1.66
CA ILE A 34 -41.14 18.23 -1.06
C ILE A 34 -39.77 17.93 -1.65
N PHE A 35 -38.99 18.98 -1.89
CA PHE A 35 -37.60 18.92 -2.34
C PHE A 35 -36.68 19.65 -1.37
N MET A 36 -35.53 19.04 -1.08
CA MET A 36 -34.44 19.66 -0.33
C MET A 36 -33.12 19.38 -1.05
N LEU A 37 -32.21 20.35 -1.03
CA LEU A 37 -30.86 20.25 -1.56
C LEU A 37 -29.86 20.66 -0.48
N TRP A 38 -28.88 19.84 -0.17
CA TRP A 38 -28.02 20.06 0.99
C TRP A 38 -26.61 19.52 0.75
N ASN A 39 -25.68 19.91 1.61
CA ASN A 39 -24.31 19.39 1.65
C ASN A 39 -23.82 19.38 3.10
N VAL A 40 -22.81 18.55 3.37
CA VAL A 40 -22.31 18.29 4.72
C VAL A 40 -20.79 18.18 4.76
N GLU A 41 -20.24 18.29 5.96
CA GLU A 41 -18.86 17.93 6.26
C GLU A 41 -18.55 16.47 5.87
N PRO A 42 -17.26 16.14 5.67
CA PRO A 42 -16.81 14.79 5.32
C PRO A 42 -17.51 13.69 6.15
N THR A 43 -18.29 12.85 5.48
CA THR A 43 -19.11 11.83 6.11
C THR A 43 -19.18 10.57 5.25
N VAL A 44 -19.02 9.39 5.85
CA VAL A 44 -19.42 8.12 5.25
C VAL A 44 -20.84 7.77 5.67
N MET A 45 -21.75 7.81 4.70
CA MET A 45 -23.15 7.42 4.86
C MET A 45 -23.31 5.91 4.68
N ILE A 46 -23.60 5.20 5.77
CA ILE A 46 -23.78 3.74 5.77
C ILE A 46 -25.22 3.39 5.43
N GLY A 47 -25.43 2.48 4.48
CA GLY A 47 -26.76 1.96 4.13
C GLY A 47 -27.40 1.23 5.30
N ARG A 48 -28.74 1.28 5.39
CA ARG A 48 -29.53 0.78 6.52
C ARG A 48 -29.14 -0.61 7.02
N HIS A 49 -28.77 -1.50 6.10
CA HIS A 49 -28.52 -2.92 6.36
C HIS A 49 -27.03 -3.32 6.27
N GLN A 50 -26.13 -2.37 6.05
CA GLN A 50 -24.69 -2.67 5.92
C GLN A 50 -24.01 -2.82 7.28
N ILE A 51 -22.96 -3.63 7.32
CA ILE A 51 -22.11 -3.78 8.51
C ILE A 51 -21.02 -2.72 8.44
N THR A 52 -21.09 -1.69 9.28
CA THR A 52 -20.22 -0.50 9.20
C THR A 52 -18.75 -0.86 9.10
N ASN A 53 -18.25 -1.73 9.99
CA ASN A 53 -16.84 -2.13 10.03
C ASN A 53 -16.35 -2.86 8.78
N LEU A 54 -17.24 -3.38 7.93
CA LEU A 54 -16.87 -4.02 6.65
C LEU A 54 -16.93 -3.03 5.48
N GLU A 55 -17.51 -1.85 5.68
CA GLU A 55 -17.68 -0.84 4.65
C GLU A 55 -16.65 0.27 4.73
N ILE A 56 -16.06 0.48 5.91
CA ILE A 56 -15.18 1.61 6.19
C ILE A 56 -13.72 1.18 6.33
N ASN A 57 -12.82 2.12 6.05
CA ASN A 57 -11.45 2.11 6.55
C ASN A 57 -11.42 2.92 7.85
N LYS A 58 -11.49 2.24 8.99
CA LYS A 58 -11.64 2.91 10.29
C LYS A 58 -10.46 3.83 10.62
N ASP A 59 -9.25 3.37 10.38
CA ASP A 59 -8.03 4.13 10.71
C ASP A 59 -8.00 5.44 9.93
N TYR A 60 -8.29 5.39 8.62
CA TYR A 60 -8.34 6.60 7.79
C TYR A 60 -9.45 7.56 8.19
N ILE A 61 -10.65 7.04 8.53
CA ILE A 61 -11.76 7.86 8.99
C ILE A 61 -11.40 8.61 10.27
N ASP A 62 -10.82 7.90 11.25
CA ASP A 62 -10.44 8.47 12.53
C ASP A 62 -9.31 9.52 12.35
N GLU A 63 -8.30 9.25 11.51
CA GLU A 63 -7.21 10.19 11.18
C GLU A 63 -7.67 11.48 10.50
N ASN A 64 -8.71 11.41 9.66
CA ASN A 64 -9.18 12.53 8.85
C ASN A 64 -10.45 13.19 9.41
N ASN A 65 -10.87 12.85 10.64
CA ASN A 65 -12.08 13.35 11.29
C ASN A 65 -13.35 13.23 10.41
N ILE A 66 -13.50 12.10 9.73
CA ILE A 66 -14.65 11.84 8.86
C ILE A 66 -15.80 11.27 9.71
N HIS A 67 -17.01 11.80 9.57
CA HIS A 67 -18.16 11.31 10.32
C HIS A 67 -18.67 9.97 9.78
N ILE A 68 -19.30 9.16 10.62
CA ILE A 68 -20.00 7.94 10.18
C ILE A 68 -21.47 8.04 10.58
N VAL A 69 -22.36 8.04 9.59
CA VAL A 69 -23.80 8.16 9.83
C VAL A 69 -24.55 7.10 9.05
N ARG A 70 -25.36 6.28 9.74
CA ARG A 70 -26.23 5.30 9.08
C ARG A 70 -27.54 5.96 8.65
N ARG A 71 -27.91 5.80 7.38
CA ARG A 71 -29.18 6.30 6.84
C ARG A 71 -30.33 5.30 7.01
N ASN A 72 -31.57 5.80 6.85
CA ASN A 72 -32.77 4.97 6.92
C ASN A 72 -32.99 4.07 5.69
N SER A 73 -32.50 4.50 4.52
CA SER A 73 -32.59 3.76 3.26
C SER A 73 -31.55 2.65 3.12
N GLY A 74 -31.86 1.65 2.29
CA GLY A 74 -30.90 0.64 1.86
C GLY A 74 -29.81 1.18 0.91
N GLY A 75 -29.13 0.28 0.21
CA GLY A 75 -28.04 0.61 -0.72
C GLY A 75 -26.65 0.53 -0.11
N GLY A 76 -25.63 0.89 -0.90
CA GLY A 76 -24.22 0.83 -0.54
C GLY A 76 -23.75 1.99 0.35
N ALA A 77 -22.49 1.92 0.80
CA ALA A 77 -21.88 3.00 1.56
C ALA A 77 -21.46 4.11 0.58
N VAL A 78 -21.63 5.36 0.99
CA VAL A 78 -21.35 6.53 0.15
C VAL A 78 -20.54 7.51 0.97
N PHE A 79 -19.46 8.02 0.39
CA PHE A 79 -18.74 9.16 0.95
C PHE A 79 -19.34 10.46 0.42
N THR A 80 -19.39 11.47 1.28
CA THR A 80 -19.78 12.83 0.94
C THR A 80 -18.87 13.82 1.65
N ASP A 81 -18.76 15.01 1.08
CA ASP A 81 -18.11 16.19 1.65
C ASP A 81 -18.85 17.45 1.18
N LEU A 82 -18.27 18.62 1.40
CA LEU A 82 -18.88 19.90 1.01
C LEU A 82 -19.01 20.07 -0.50
N GLY A 83 -18.17 19.39 -1.29
CA GLY A 83 -18.19 19.35 -2.75
C GLY A 83 -19.18 18.33 -3.34
N CYS A 84 -19.88 17.58 -2.49
CA CYS A 84 -20.95 16.67 -2.86
C CYS A 84 -22.29 17.26 -2.44
N LEU A 85 -23.20 17.48 -3.38
CA LEU A 85 -24.58 17.84 -3.04
C LEU A 85 -25.39 16.57 -2.77
N GLN A 86 -26.38 16.68 -1.90
CA GLN A 86 -27.40 15.68 -1.67
C GLN A 86 -28.75 16.30 -1.94
N TYR A 87 -29.66 15.52 -2.51
CA TYR A 87 -31.04 15.91 -2.68
C TYR A 87 -31.96 14.89 -2.02
N SER A 88 -33.11 15.36 -1.54
CA SER A 88 -34.16 14.49 -1.02
C SER A 88 -35.51 14.95 -1.56
N PHE A 89 -36.27 14.01 -2.08
CA PHE A 89 -37.67 14.14 -2.48
C PHE A 89 -38.55 13.36 -1.50
N ILE A 90 -39.54 14.02 -0.90
CA ILE A 90 -40.50 13.40 0.01
C ILE A 90 -41.87 13.44 -0.66
N THR A 91 -42.48 12.27 -0.88
CA THR A 91 -43.68 12.10 -1.71
C THR A 91 -44.59 10.97 -1.18
N ASP A 92 -45.81 10.83 -1.72
CA ASP A 92 -46.75 9.76 -1.40
C ASP A 92 -46.25 8.41 -1.98
N LYS A 93 -46.34 7.35 -1.18
CA LYS A 93 -45.96 5.98 -1.57
C LYS A 93 -46.80 5.45 -2.73
N LYS A 94 -47.99 5.99 -3.02
CA LYS A 94 -48.79 5.59 -4.20
C LYS A 94 -48.06 5.83 -5.51
N GLU A 95 -47.10 6.76 -5.53
CA GLU A 95 -46.20 6.99 -6.66
C GLU A 95 -45.11 5.91 -6.80
N HIS A 96 -45.07 4.92 -5.90
CA HIS A 96 -44.17 3.76 -5.96
C HIS A 96 -44.57 2.84 -7.12
N SER A 97 -43.79 2.93 -8.19
CA SER A 97 -43.95 2.13 -9.41
C SER A 97 -42.67 1.35 -9.71
N LYS A 98 -42.69 0.47 -10.72
CA LYS A 98 -41.48 -0.26 -11.17
C LYS A 98 -40.32 0.68 -11.58
N ASN A 99 -40.62 1.94 -11.93
CA ASN A 99 -39.65 2.95 -12.35
C ASN A 99 -39.57 4.10 -11.32
N ILE A 100 -39.63 3.78 -10.03
CA ILE A 100 -39.72 4.74 -8.93
C ILE A 100 -38.71 5.90 -9.01
N PHE A 101 -37.45 5.60 -9.29
CA PHE A 101 -36.40 6.62 -9.40
C PHE A 101 -36.56 7.48 -10.65
N GLU A 102 -37.05 6.91 -11.77
CA GLU A 102 -37.08 7.60 -13.07
C GLU A 102 -37.88 8.90 -13.00
N LYS A 103 -39.03 8.93 -12.30
CA LYS A 103 -39.87 10.14 -12.21
C LYS A 103 -39.19 11.29 -11.48
N HIS A 104 -38.51 11.03 -10.36
CA HIS A 104 -38.00 12.09 -9.48
C HIS A 104 -36.54 12.42 -9.79
N VAL A 105 -35.74 11.41 -10.13
CA VAL A 105 -34.39 11.61 -10.65
C VAL A 105 -34.42 12.36 -11.99
N LYS A 106 -35.51 12.25 -12.76
CA LYS A 106 -35.70 13.05 -13.96
C LYS A 106 -35.61 14.56 -13.72
N HIS A 107 -36.03 15.08 -12.56
CA HIS A 107 -35.84 16.51 -12.24
C HIS A 107 -34.35 16.90 -12.21
N ILE A 108 -33.49 16.02 -11.68
CA ILE A 108 -32.05 16.23 -11.66
C ILE A 108 -31.47 16.06 -13.06
N VAL A 109 -31.84 14.99 -13.76
CA VAL A 109 -31.36 14.70 -15.12
C VAL A 109 -31.69 15.82 -16.10
N ASP A 110 -32.94 16.30 -16.10
CA ASP A 110 -33.39 17.36 -17.01
C ASP A 110 -32.71 18.69 -16.66
N ALA A 111 -32.56 19.02 -15.37
CA ALA A 111 -31.86 20.23 -14.96
C ALA A 111 -30.37 20.23 -15.39
N VAL A 112 -29.68 19.08 -15.28
CA VAL A 112 -28.30 18.93 -15.72
C VAL A 112 -28.20 18.99 -17.26
N LYS A 113 -29.13 18.35 -17.99
CA LYS A 113 -29.20 18.45 -19.46
C LYS A 113 -29.42 19.86 -19.97
N ASP A 114 -30.22 20.65 -19.26
CA ASP A 114 -30.46 22.05 -19.60
C ASP A 114 -29.20 22.92 -19.54
N LEU A 115 -28.14 22.47 -18.82
CA LEU A 115 -26.81 23.11 -18.83
C LEU A 115 -25.93 22.65 -20.00
N GLY A 116 -26.44 21.78 -20.89
CA GLY A 116 -25.68 21.20 -21.99
C GLY A 116 -24.82 20.00 -21.58
N ILE A 117 -25.01 19.45 -20.39
CA ILE A 117 -24.21 18.33 -19.86
C ILE A 117 -24.95 17.01 -20.12
N ASP A 118 -24.24 15.98 -20.59
CA ASP A 118 -24.83 14.64 -20.70
C ASP A 118 -25.26 14.12 -19.33
N ALA A 119 -26.49 13.64 -19.22
CA ALA A 119 -27.02 13.02 -18.01
C ALA A 119 -28.03 11.93 -18.36
N THR A 120 -27.75 10.70 -17.93
CA THR A 120 -28.60 9.55 -18.21
C THR A 120 -28.80 8.71 -16.96
N PHE A 121 -30.06 8.50 -16.59
CA PHE A 121 -30.42 7.55 -15.55
C PHE A 121 -30.25 6.12 -16.08
N THR A 122 -29.57 5.25 -15.33
CA THR A 122 -29.27 3.88 -15.77
C THR A 122 -29.19 2.90 -14.60
N GLY A 123 -29.18 1.61 -14.95
CA GLY A 123 -29.10 0.53 -13.99
C GLY A 123 -30.32 0.52 -13.07
N ARG A 124 -30.08 0.43 -11.76
CA ARG A 124 -31.15 0.40 -10.76
C ARG A 124 -31.42 1.75 -10.12
N ASN A 125 -30.42 2.61 -10.00
CA ASN A 125 -30.47 3.78 -9.12
C ASN A 125 -29.37 4.82 -9.41
N ASP A 126 -28.71 4.81 -10.56
CA ASP A 126 -27.53 5.64 -10.82
C ASP A 126 -27.77 6.64 -11.97
N ILE A 127 -27.11 7.80 -11.91
CA ILE A 127 -27.06 8.77 -13.02
C ILE A 127 -25.63 8.88 -13.52
N LEU A 128 -25.46 8.75 -14.83
CA LEU A 128 -24.17 8.87 -15.51
C LEU A 128 -24.10 10.13 -16.38
N SER A 129 -22.89 10.63 -16.57
CA SER A 129 -22.51 11.63 -17.55
C SER A 129 -21.31 11.11 -18.33
N ASP A 130 -21.41 10.98 -19.65
CA ASP A 130 -20.41 10.35 -20.52
C ASP A 130 -20.02 8.94 -20.05
N GLY A 131 -21.01 8.17 -19.58
CA GLY A 131 -20.82 6.81 -19.07
C GLY A 131 -20.19 6.70 -17.68
N LEU A 132 -19.87 7.82 -17.02
CA LEU A 132 -19.32 7.88 -15.66
C LEU A 132 -20.37 8.32 -14.65
N LYS A 133 -20.46 7.64 -13.51
CA LYS A 133 -21.46 7.92 -12.47
C LYS A 133 -21.17 9.21 -11.71
N PHE A 134 -22.13 10.12 -11.65
CA PHE A 134 -22.04 11.30 -10.78
C PHE A 134 -23.11 11.32 -9.68
N SER A 135 -24.08 10.41 -9.71
CA SER A 135 -25.15 10.34 -8.72
C SER A 135 -25.56 8.91 -8.42
N GLY A 136 -25.77 8.60 -7.15
CA GLY A 136 -26.38 7.34 -6.70
C GLY A 136 -27.59 7.61 -5.82
N ASN A 137 -28.65 6.83 -6.01
CA ASN A 137 -29.96 7.04 -5.38
C ASN A 137 -30.33 5.92 -4.41
N ALA A 138 -31.11 6.26 -3.40
CA ALA A 138 -31.70 5.30 -2.48
C ALA A 138 -33.09 5.77 -2.04
N GLU A 139 -33.87 4.84 -1.50
CA GLU A 139 -35.21 5.12 -1.00
C GLU A 139 -35.47 4.46 0.36
N TYR A 140 -36.40 5.04 1.10
CA TYR A 140 -37.08 4.35 2.19
C TYR A 140 -38.53 4.80 2.30
N ILE A 141 -39.36 3.92 2.85
CA ILE A 141 -40.80 4.13 2.99
C ILE A 141 -41.14 4.19 4.48
N TYR A 142 -42.02 5.11 4.83
CA TYR A 142 -42.64 5.18 6.15
C TYR A 142 -44.16 5.36 5.99
N LYS A 143 -44.92 4.34 6.42
CA LYS A 143 -46.37 4.26 6.23
C LYS A 143 -46.77 4.45 4.76
N ASP A 144 -47.44 5.54 4.45
CA ASP A 144 -48.00 5.96 3.15
C ASP A 144 -47.13 7.02 2.45
N LYS A 145 -45.96 7.35 3.00
CA LYS A 145 -45.00 8.29 2.40
C LYS A 145 -43.68 7.60 2.10
N MET A 146 -42.87 8.21 1.23
CA MET A 146 -41.54 7.76 0.89
C MET A 146 -40.55 8.93 0.75
N VAL A 147 -39.28 8.65 1.07
CA VAL A 147 -38.16 9.53 0.76
C VAL A 147 -37.32 8.85 -0.32
N MET A 148 -37.05 9.59 -1.39
CA MET A 148 -36.00 9.28 -2.35
C MET A 148 -34.92 10.32 -2.23
N HIS A 149 -33.69 9.87 -2.01
CA HIS A 149 -32.56 10.78 -1.94
C HIS A 149 -31.39 10.29 -2.76
N GLY A 150 -30.50 11.20 -3.11
CA GLY A 150 -29.33 10.88 -3.89
C GLY A 150 -28.22 11.88 -3.68
N THR A 151 -27.06 11.55 -4.19
CA THR A 151 -25.88 12.43 -4.21
C THR A 151 -25.68 13.03 -5.58
N ILE A 152 -24.92 14.13 -5.66
CA ILE A 152 -24.41 14.72 -6.89
C ILE A 152 -22.95 15.06 -6.61
N LEU A 153 -22.06 14.30 -7.21
CA LEU A 153 -20.62 14.55 -7.18
C LEU A 153 -20.37 15.80 -8.03
N PHE A 154 -20.05 16.93 -7.40
CA PHE A 154 -19.81 18.19 -8.10
C PHE A 154 -18.32 18.50 -8.13
N GLU A 155 -17.70 18.54 -6.96
CA GLU A 155 -16.26 18.73 -6.74
C GLU A 155 -15.78 17.87 -5.55
N THR A 156 -16.38 16.68 -5.40
CA THR A 156 -16.10 15.75 -4.31
C THR A 156 -14.65 15.29 -4.33
N ASP A 157 -14.03 15.21 -3.16
CA ASP A 157 -12.71 14.67 -2.96
C ASP A 157 -12.72 13.14 -3.14
N PHE A 158 -12.29 12.71 -4.32
CA PHE A 158 -12.21 11.28 -4.65
C PHE A 158 -11.15 10.54 -3.85
N GLU A 159 -10.12 11.19 -3.34
CA GLU A 159 -9.13 10.54 -2.48
C GLU A 159 -9.76 10.17 -1.15
N ASN A 160 -10.47 11.11 -0.52
CA ASN A 160 -11.24 10.83 0.69
C ASN A 160 -12.35 9.81 0.46
N LEU A 161 -13.06 9.86 -0.67
CA LEU A 161 -14.05 8.85 -1.06
C LEU A 161 -13.46 7.44 -1.08
N LEU A 162 -12.27 7.29 -1.63
CA LEU A 162 -11.62 5.99 -1.81
C LEU A 162 -11.02 5.46 -0.52
N LYS A 163 -10.34 6.33 0.21
CA LYS A 163 -9.58 5.94 1.40
C LYS A 163 -10.46 5.73 2.61
N SER A 164 -11.65 6.35 2.67
CA SER A 164 -12.61 6.18 3.76
C SER A 164 -13.42 4.88 3.70
N LEU A 165 -13.50 4.24 2.53
CA LEU A 165 -14.20 2.96 2.34
C LEU A 165 -13.21 1.78 2.42
N ASN A 166 -13.72 0.58 2.74
CA ASN A 166 -12.88 -0.60 3.04
C ASN A 166 -11.83 -0.90 1.93
N PRO A 167 -10.52 -1.06 2.28
CA PRO A 167 -9.43 -1.37 1.36
C PRO A 167 -9.62 -2.64 0.52
N ASP A 168 -10.33 -3.66 1.04
CA ASP A 168 -10.58 -4.90 0.28
C ASP A 168 -11.55 -4.67 -0.89
N LYS A 169 -12.43 -3.66 -0.78
CA LYS A 169 -13.30 -3.22 -1.89
C LYS A 169 -12.57 -2.25 -2.84
N ILE A 170 -11.55 -1.56 -2.34
CA ILE A 170 -10.85 -0.49 -3.04
C ILE A 170 -9.35 -0.65 -2.76
N LYS A 171 -8.66 -1.48 -3.55
CA LYS A 171 -7.22 -1.71 -3.42
C LYS A 171 -6.44 -0.40 -3.45
N LEU A 172 -6.03 0.13 -2.29
CA LEU A 172 -5.38 1.43 -2.13
C LEU A 172 -4.09 1.56 -2.96
N THR A 173 -4.24 1.99 -4.21
CA THR A 173 -3.19 2.19 -5.22
C THR A 173 -3.55 3.39 -6.08
N SER A 174 -2.57 4.05 -6.71
CA SER A 174 -2.85 5.09 -7.72
C SER A 174 -3.75 4.54 -8.84
N LYS A 175 -3.57 3.25 -9.19
CA LYS A 175 -4.43 2.51 -10.12
C LYS A 175 -5.88 2.40 -9.66
N ALA A 176 -6.18 2.33 -8.36
CA ALA A 176 -7.56 2.34 -7.85
C ALA A 176 -8.19 3.73 -7.90
N ILE A 177 -7.41 4.80 -7.65
CA ILE A 177 -7.87 6.17 -7.87
C ILE A 177 -8.21 6.37 -9.35
N THR A 178 -7.33 5.97 -10.26
CA THR A 178 -7.59 5.98 -11.70
C THR A 178 -8.78 5.08 -12.08
N SER A 179 -8.93 3.91 -11.44
CA SER A 179 -10.05 2.99 -11.68
C SER A 179 -11.39 3.48 -11.14
N VAL A 180 -11.40 4.41 -10.18
CA VAL A 180 -12.65 5.03 -9.72
C VAL A 180 -12.94 6.29 -10.50
N LYS A 181 -11.93 7.09 -10.88
CA LYS A 181 -12.09 8.13 -11.91
C LYS A 181 -12.59 7.56 -13.25
N SER A 182 -12.36 6.28 -13.52
CA SER A 182 -12.93 5.59 -14.70
C SER A 182 -14.35 5.05 -14.50
N ARG A 183 -14.97 5.25 -13.32
CA ARG A 183 -16.34 4.82 -12.99
C ARG A 183 -17.23 5.95 -12.48
N VAL A 184 -16.66 6.97 -11.84
CA VAL A 184 -17.37 8.15 -11.33
C VAL A 184 -16.74 9.43 -11.85
N THR A 185 -17.50 10.52 -11.90
CA THR A 185 -17.06 11.84 -12.36
C THR A 185 -17.68 12.95 -11.50
N ASN A 186 -16.97 14.06 -11.39
CA ASN A 186 -17.45 15.29 -10.78
C ASN A 186 -18.10 16.13 -11.87
N ILE A 187 -19.39 16.44 -11.72
CA ILE A 187 -20.14 17.19 -12.73
C ILE A 187 -19.68 18.66 -12.82
N GLY A 188 -19.00 19.18 -11.79
CA GLY A 188 -18.38 20.50 -11.80
C GLY A 188 -17.30 20.65 -12.87
N GLU A 189 -16.65 19.56 -13.28
CA GLU A 189 -15.66 19.58 -14.39
C GLU A 189 -16.30 19.83 -15.77
N LYS A 190 -17.64 19.82 -15.85
CA LYS A 190 -18.43 19.90 -17.10
C LYS A 190 -19.25 21.19 -17.19
N THR A 191 -19.05 22.12 -16.27
CA THR A 191 -19.75 23.41 -16.21
C THR A 191 -18.81 24.50 -15.72
N GLU A 192 -19.07 25.73 -16.13
CA GLU A 192 -18.37 26.92 -15.63
C GLU A 192 -18.98 27.45 -14.32
N LEU A 193 -20.10 26.87 -13.87
CA LEU A 193 -20.76 27.25 -12.62
C LEU A 193 -19.92 26.81 -11.42
N THR A 194 -19.82 27.67 -10.42
CA THR A 194 -19.37 27.29 -9.08
C THR A 194 -20.39 26.38 -8.40
N LEU A 195 -19.99 25.70 -7.32
CA LEU A 195 -20.91 24.86 -6.53
C LEU A 195 -22.13 25.64 -6.03
N GLU A 196 -21.93 26.88 -5.60
CA GLU A 196 -23.00 27.77 -5.11
C GLU A 196 -23.97 28.16 -6.23
N GLU A 197 -23.44 28.55 -7.41
CA GLU A 197 -24.28 28.86 -8.57
C GLU A 197 -25.03 27.63 -9.08
N PHE A 198 -24.41 26.45 -9.05
CA PHE A 198 -25.05 25.19 -9.42
C PHE A 198 -26.14 24.79 -8.43
N TYR A 199 -25.92 25.01 -7.13
CA TYR A 199 -26.93 24.83 -6.08
C TYR A 199 -28.15 25.71 -6.36
N ASP A 200 -27.95 27.01 -6.55
CA ASP A 200 -29.02 27.97 -6.83
C ASP A 200 -29.75 27.66 -8.13
N TYR A 201 -29.00 27.22 -9.15
CA TYR A 201 -29.55 26.79 -10.42
C TYR A 201 -30.50 25.58 -10.26
N LEU A 202 -30.07 24.52 -9.57
CA LEU A 202 -30.89 23.34 -9.32
C LEU A 202 -32.14 23.70 -8.53
N VAL A 203 -32.00 24.51 -7.48
CA VAL A 203 -33.12 25.00 -6.67
C VAL A 203 -34.12 25.76 -7.54
N LYS A 204 -33.66 26.72 -8.35
CA LYS A 204 -34.51 27.51 -9.25
C LYS A 204 -35.22 26.67 -10.30
N LYS A 205 -34.57 25.63 -10.83
CA LYS A 205 -35.14 24.75 -11.86
C LYS A 205 -36.20 23.81 -11.33
N ILE A 206 -36.05 23.32 -10.09
CA ILE A 206 -36.90 22.28 -9.53
C ILE A 206 -38.02 22.87 -8.69
N LYS A 207 -37.78 23.97 -7.96
CA LYS A 207 -38.78 24.54 -7.05
C LYS A 207 -39.95 25.17 -7.83
N THR A 208 -41.16 24.90 -7.36
CA THR A 208 -42.36 25.63 -7.80
C THR A 208 -42.78 26.67 -6.78
N SER A 209 -42.52 26.39 -5.50
CA SER A 209 -42.87 27.20 -4.34
C SER A 209 -41.90 26.88 -3.21
N GLU A 210 -41.80 27.76 -2.22
CA GLU A 210 -40.85 27.65 -1.11
C GLU A 210 -41.61 27.62 0.22
N ILE A 211 -41.22 26.72 1.11
CA ILE A 211 -41.71 26.66 2.48
C ILE A 211 -40.83 27.58 3.33
N ASN A 212 -41.44 28.40 4.16
CA ASN A 212 -40.70 29.22 5.11
C ASN A 212 -40.00 28.31 6.13
N TYR A 213 -38.67 28.34 6.16
CA TYR A 213 -37.86 27.52 7.06
C TYR A 213 -38.23 27.72 8.55
N GLN A 214 -38.73 28.90 8.92
CA GLN A 214 -39.17 29.20 10.28
C GLN A 214 -40.46 28.47 10.69
N GLU A 215 -41.23 27.97 9.73
CA GLU A 215 -42.46 27.18 9.99
C GLU A 215 -42.15 25.72 10.35
N LEU A 216 -40.90 25.28 10.19
CA LEU A 216 -40.49 23.93 10.56
C LEU A 216 -40.35 23.79 12.08
N GLU A 217 -40.92 22.72 12.64
CA GLU A 217 -40.74 22.38 14.05
C GLU A 217 -39.34 21.80 14.32
N LEU A 218 -38.34 22.68 14.39
CA LEU A 218 -36.94 22.28 14.60
C LEU A 218 -36.71 21.49 15.91
N SER A 219 -37.60 21.60 16.89
CA SER A 219 -37.58 20.76 18.10
C SER A 219 -37.73 19.27 17.75
N LYS A 220 -38.63 18.91 16.83
CA LYS A 220 -38.80 17.53 16.35
C LYS A 220 -37.63 17.07 15.49
N VAL A 221 -37.10 17.95 14.63
CA VAL A 221 -35.86 17.67 13.87
C VAL A 221 -34.71 17.35 14.83
N ASN A 222 -34.55 18.14 15.89
CA ASN A 222 -33.55 17.93 16.94
C ASN A 222 -33.80 16.66 17.77
N GLU A 223 -35.05 16.22 17.91
CA GLU A 223 -35.36 14.94 18.53
C GLU A 223 -34.94 13.77 17.63
N TYR A 224 -35.37 13.77 16.36
CA TYR A 224 -35.05 12.70 15.42
C TYR A 224 -33.56 12.61 15.10
N LYS A 225 -32.85 13.75 15.02
CA LYS A 225 -31.42 13.73 14.72
C LYS A 225 -30.58 12.99 15.76
N LYS A 226 -31.02 12.94 17.04
CA LYS A 226 -30.29 12.25 18.13
C LYS A 226 -29.97 10.80 17.78
N LYS A 227 -30.90 10.11 17.12
CA LYS A 227 -30.72 8.72 16.67
C LYS A 227 -29.46 8.56 15.80
N PHE A 228 -29.18 9.52 14.93
CA PHE A 228 -28.06 9.48 13.99
C PHE A 228 -26.71 9.80 14.63
N TYR A 229 -26.69 10.22 15.90
CA TYR A 229 -25.48 10.35 16.72
C TYR A 229 -25.20 9.11 17.58
N LEU A 230 -26.13 8.15 17.65
CA LEU A 230 -25.94 6.97 18.50
C LEU A 230 -25.04 5.94 17.82
N ASP A 231 -23.98 5.52 18.50
CA ASP A 231 -23.15 4.40 18.05
C ASP A 231 -23.96 3.12 17.84
N GLU A 232 -24.95 2.86 18.71
CA GLU A 232 -25.87 1.74 18.56
C GLU A 232 -26.59 1.77 17.20
N TRP A 233 -26.91 2.95 16.68
CA TRP A 233 -27.53 3.08 15.37
C TRP A 233 -26.48 3.00 14.26
N ASN A 234 -25.39 3.76 14.35
CA ASN A 234 -24.40 3.89 13.29
C ASN A 234 -23.62 2.58 13.08
N TYR A 235 -23.24 1.90 14.15
CA TYR A 235 -22.54 0.61 14.12
C TYR A 235 -23.48 -0.58 14.30
N GLY A 236 -24.71 -0.35 14.77
CA GLY A 236 -25.69 -1.40 15.05
C GLY A 236 -25.46 -2.09 16.40
N LYS A 237 -26.49 -2.78 16.90
CA LYS A 237 -26.28 -3.97 17.73
C LYS A 237 -25.79 -5.08 16.79
N ASN A 238 -24.46 -5.26 16.71
CA ASN A 238 -23.79 -6.21 15.81
C ASN A 238 -24.58 -7.54 15.70
N PRO A 239 -25.24 -7.82 14.57
CA PRO A 239 -26.04 -9.02 14.44
C PRO A 239 -25.14 -10.25 14.50
N LYS A 240 -25.67 -11.37 15.01
CA LYS A 240 -25.08 -12.68 14.76
C LYS A 240 -24.99 -12.83 13.23
N PHE A 241 -23.78 -12.80 12.70
CA PHE A 241 -23.57 -12.97 11.27
C PHE A 241 -23.26 -14.44 11.05
N ALA A 242 -24.28 -15.18 10.62
CA ALA A 242 -24.19 -16.58 10.26
C ALA A 242 -24.08 -16.67 8.73
N PHE A 243 -23.03 -17.30 8.22
CA PHE A 243 -22.93 -17.56 6.80
C PHE A 243 -22.45 -18.98 6.53
N THR A 244 -22.87 -19.49 5.38
CA THR A 244 -22.53 -20.83 4.91
C THR A 244 -21.78 -20.71 3.60
N LYS A 245 -20.61 -21.32 3.50
CA LYS A 245 -19.89 -21.48 2.23
C LYS A 245 -19.78 -22.95 1.86
N LYS A 246 -19.90 -23.26 0.58
CA LYS A 246 -19.80 -24.62 0.05
C LYS A 246 -18.80 -24.64 -1.10
N LYS A 247 -17.89 -25.61 -1.10
CA LYS A 247 -16.90 -25.78 -2.18
C LYS A 247 -16.45 -27.22 -2.28
N ARG A 248 -16.14 -27.66 -3.50
CA ARG A 248 -15.61 -29.00 -3.77
C ARG A 248 -14.11 -28.93 -4.02
N PHE A 249 -13.35 -29.77 -3.32
CA PHE A 249 -11.92 -29.97 -3.49
C PHE A 249 -11.62 -31.43 -3.81
N LYS A 250 -10.34 -31.77 -4.03
CA LYS A 250 -9.89 -33.17 -4.14
C LYS A 250 -10.21 -34.00 -2.90
N ALA A 251 -10.30 -33.36 -1.74
CA ALA A 251 -10.62 -33.97 -0.46
C ALA A 251 -12.12 -34.26 -0.24
N GLY A 252 -12.99 -33.83 -1.16
CA GLY A 252 -14.44 -33.92 -1.03
C GLY A 252 -15.13 -32.57 -1.22
N THR A 253 -16.46 -32.60 -1.10
CA THR A 253 -17.36 -31.47 -0.94
C THR A 253 -17.36 -31.01 0.52
N PHE A 254 -17.13 -29.73 0.73
CA PHE A 254 -17.12 -29.09 2.05
C PHE A 254 -18.20 -28.04 2.12
N ARG A 255 -18.80 -27.94 3.30
CA ARG A 255 -19.69 -26.90 3.76
C ARG A 255 -19.12 -26.37 5.08
N VAL A 256 -18.87 -25.08 5.17
CA VAL A 256 -18.52 -24.41 6.42
C VAL A 256 -19.64 -23.46 6.81
N ASP A 257 -20.16 -23.61 8.03
CA ASP A 257 -21.13 -22.73 8.65
C ASP A 257 -20.40 -21.93 9.75
N ILE A 258 -20.40 -20.60 9.68
CA ILE A 258 -19.66 -19.75 10.63
C ILE A 258 -20.63 -18.74 11.23
N ASP A 259 -20.68 -18.70 12.57
CA ASP A 259 -21.34 -17.62 13.32
C ASP A 259 -20.29 -16.64 13.83
N LEU A 260 -20.43 -15.36 13.50
CA LEU A 260 -19.60 -14.28 14.01
C LEU A 260 -20.36 -13.43 15.03
N LYS A 261 -19.62 -12.91 16.02
CA LYS A 261 -20.02 -11.80 16.89
C LYS A 261 -18.83 -10.86 17.05
N ASN A 262 -19.00 -9.57 16.75
CA ASN A 262 -17.93 -8.55 16.80
C ASN A 262 -16.68 -8.95 16.00
N ASN A 263 -16.87 -9.39 14.74
CA ASN A 263 -15.79 -9.91 13.89
C ASN A 263 -14.99 -11.07 14.50
N THR A 264 -15.54 -11.75 15.50
CA THR A 264 -14.91 -12.88 16.18
C THR A 264 -15.76 -14.11 15.97
N VAL A 265 -15.12 -15.24 15.66
CA VAL A 265 -15.79 -16.52 15.47
C VAL A 265 -16.41 -16.99 16.79
N LYS A 266 -17.74 -17.16 16.79
CA LYS A 266 -18.49 -17.75 17.91
C LYS A 266 -18.74 -19.23 17.70
N SER A 267 -19.00 -19.63 16.46
CA SER A 267 -19.07 -21.02 16.07
C SER A 267 -18.51 -21.16 14.66
N LEU A 268 -17.94 -22.32 14.39
CA LEU A 268 -17.49 -22.74 13.07
C LEU A 268 -17.79 -24.23 13.00
N LYS A 269 -18.59 -24.63 12.02
CA LYS A 269 -18.95 -26.03 11.80
C LYS A 269 -18.60 -26.43 10.39
N LEU A 270 -17.81 -27.48 10.26
CA LEU A 270 -17.43 -28.07 9.00
C LEU A 270 -18.27 -29.34 8.79
N SER A 271 -18.85 -29.47 7.60
CA SER A 271 -19.63 -30.63 7.18
C SER A 271 -19.38 -30.94 5.72
N GLY A 272 -19.58 -32.17 5.29
CA GLY A 272 -19.22 -32.60 3.94
C GLY A 272 -19.12 -34.11 3.78
N ASP A 273 -18.65 -34.53 2.61
CA ASP A 273 -18.41 -35.94 2.26
C ASP A 273 -16.92 -36.32 2.37
N TYR A 274 -16.14 -35.53 3.12
CA TYR A 274 -14.71 -35.73 3.31
C TYR A 274 -14.39 -36.87 4.29
N PHE A 275 -13.21 -37.46 4.14
CA PHE A 275 -12.70 -38.47 5.07
C PHE A 275 -11.94 -37.80 6.21
N ALA A 276 -12.45 -37.92 7.44
CA ALA A 276 -11.80 -37.42 8.65
C ALA A 276 -10.92 -38.50 9.32
N PHE A 277 -9.74 -38.10 9.78
CA PHE A 277 -8.82 -38.95 10.56
C PHE A 277 -8.97 -38.79 12.07
N LYS A 278 -9.49 -37.65 12.50
CA LYS A 278 -9.68 -37.26 13.91
C LYS A 278 -11.04 -36.61 14.06
N ASP A 279 -11.47 -36.44 15.31
CA ASP A 279 -12.62 -35.60 15.60
C ASP A 279 -12.39 -34.17 15.07
N ILE A 280 -13.30 -33.71 14.22
CA ILE A 280 -13.26 -32.39 13.60
C ILE A 280 -13.62 -31.30 14.60
N LYS A 281 -14.33 -31.65 15.68
CA LYS A 281 -14.77 -30.69 16.69
C LYS A 281 -13.60 -29.93 17.33
N THR A 282 -12.50 -30.61 17.64
CA THR A 282 -11.31 -29.95 18.18
C THR A 282 -10.68 -28.97 17.19
N PHE A 283 -10.75 -29.27 15.89
CA PHE A 283 -10.29 -28.36 14.84
C PHE A 283 -11.21 -27.14 14.70
N GLU A 284 -12.52 -27.33 14.77
CA GLU A 284 -13.54 -26.28 14.76
C GLU A 284 -13.38 -25.31 15.95
N GLU A 285 -13.26 -25.86 17.16
CA GLU A 285 -13.11 -25.11 18.41
C GLU A 285 -11.84 -24.26 18.45
N ALA A 286 -10.79 -24.66 17.70
CA ALA A 286 -9.56 -23.88 17.61
C ALA A 286 -9.74 -22.50 16.96
N PHE A 287 -10.86 -22.26 16.27
CA PHE A 287 -11.20 -20.97 15.70
C PHE A 287 -12.08 -20.12 16.62
N TYR A 288 -12.62 -20.66 17.71
CA TYR A 288 -13.53 -19.91 18.57
C TYR A 288 -12.76 -18.79 19.28
N GLY A 289 -13.33 -17.58 19.27
CA GLY A 289 -12.66 -16.40 19.82
C GLY A 289 -11.61 -15.77 18.89
N VAL A 290 -11.39 -16.32 17.69
CA VAL A 290 -10.43 -15.79 16.71
C VAL A 290 -11.08 -14.71 15.87
N SER A 291 -10.35 -13.63 15.59
CA SER A 291 -10.80 -12.57 14.67
C SER A 291 -10.96 -13.13 13.26
N PHE A 292 -12.05 -12.77 12.58
CA PHE A 292 -12.39 -13.25 11.24
C PHE A 292 -11.58 -12.52 10.17
N THR A 293 -10.30 -12.85 10.09
CA THR A 293 -9.36 -12.35 9.09
C THR A 293 -8.54 -13.51 8.54
N TYR A 294 -8.04 -13.36 7.30
CA TYR A 294 -7.22 -14.37 6.65
C TYR A 294 -5.98 -14.74 7.48
N ASP A 295 -5.30 -13.72 8.03
CA ASP A 295 -4.02 -13.92 8.73
C ASP A 295 -4.19 -14.57 10.11
N GLU A 296 -5.25 -14.24 10.84
CA GLU A 296 -5.57 -14.90 12.12
C GLU A 296 -5.98 -16.36 11.90
N PHE A 297 -6.80 -16.65 10.88
CA PHE A 297 -7.12 -18.03 10.50
C PHE A 297 -5.87 -18.81 10.07
N LEU A 298 -4.95 -18.17 9.34
CA LEU A 298 -3.68 -18.79 8.96
C LEU A 298 -2.80 -19.10 10.18
N LYS A 299 -2.78 -18.24 11.21
CA LYS A 299 -2.07 -18.50 12.47
C LYS A 299 -2.63 -19.74 13.17
N VAL A 300 -3.95 -19.89 13.23
CA VAL A 300 -4.62 -21.08 13.79
C VAL A 300 -4.23 -22.33 13.00
N LEU A 301 -4.29 -22.28 11.66
CA LEU A 301 -3.95 -23.41 10.78
C LEU A 301 -2.48 -23.84 10.83
N LYS A 302 -1.57 -22.94 11.20
CA LYS A 302 -0.15 -23.27 11.44
C LYS A 302 0.02 -24.12 12.69
N LYS A 303 -0.77 -23.86 13.73
CA LYS A 303 -0.78 -24.63 14.99
C LYS A 303 -1.59 -25.93 14.87
N ASN A 304 -2.73 -25.86 14.18
CA ASN A 304 -3.67 -26.95 13.97
C ASN A 304 -3.70 -27.33 12.50
N LYS A 305 -2.82 -28.25 12.10
CA LYS A 305 -2.66 -28.62 10.68
C LYS A 305 -3.88 -29.41 10.20
N ILE A 306 -4.74 -28.79 9.39
CA ILE A 306 -5.99 -29.41 8.91
C ILE A 306 -5.80 -30.78 8.23
N LYS A 307 -4.64 -31.02 7.59
CA LYS A 307 -4.29 -32.32 6.98
C LYS A 307 -4.22 -33.48 7.98
N GLU A 308 -4.05 -33.20 9.27
CA GLU A 308 -4.06 -34.19 10.35
C GLU A 308 -5.48 -34.56 10.78
N TYR A 309 -6.47 -33.76 10.39
CA TYR A 309 -7.88 -33.95 10.69
C TYR A 309 -8.64 -34.50 9.48
N ILE A 310 -8.31 -34.05 8.26
CA ILE A 310 -9.05 -34.38 7.04
C ILE A 310 -8.10 -34.81 5.92
N TYR A 311 -8.38 -35.97 5.34
CA TYR A 311 -7.61 -36.55 4.25
C TYR A 311 -7.59 -35.63 3.01
N LEU A 312 -6.39 -35.41 2.46
CA LEU A 312 -6.13 -34.57 1.27
C LEU A 312 -6.51 -33.08 1.40
N MET A 313 -6.99 -32.63 2.56
CA MET A 313 -7.34 -31.22 2.76
C MET A 313 -6.09 -30.38 3.09
N LYS A 314 -5.88 -29.29 2.34
CA LYS A 314 -4.78 -28.34 2.58
C LYS A 314 -5.29 -27.09 3.29
N SER A 315 -4.45 -26.45 4.10
CA SER A 315 -4.77 -25.17 4.75
C SER A 315 -5.18 -24.10 3.74
N SER A 316 -4.56 -24.08 2.56
CA SER A 316 -4.92 -23.17 1.47
C SER A 316 -6.34 -23.39 0.96
N ASN A 317 -6.80 -24.65 0.87
CA ASN A 317 -8.16 -24.96 0.43
C ASN A 317 -9.20 -24.62 1.51
N PHE A 318 -8.84 -24.75 2.79
CA PHE A 318 -9.71 -24.29 3.86
C PHE A 318 -9.84 -22.77 3.89
N LEU A 319 -8.73 -22.03 3.74
CA LEU A 319 -8.77 -20.57 3.64
C LEU A 319 -9.55 -20.12 2.41
N GLU A 320 -9.37 -20.79 1.28
CA GLU A 320 -10.16 -20.55 0.07
C GLU A 320 -11.66 -20.82 0.28
N LEU A 321 -12.02 -21.86 1.02
CA LEU A 321 -13.41 -22.15 1.38
C LEU A 321 -14.03 -21.06 2.26
N VAL A 322 -13.24 -20.48 3.19
CA VAL A 322 -13.73 -19.51 4.16
C VAL A 322 -13.74 -18.08 3.60
N PHE A 323 -12.74 -17.69 2.82
CA PHE A 323 -12.54 -16.31 2.38
C PHE A 323 -12.83 -16.07 0.90
N ASP A 324 -13.06 -17.12 0.10
CA ASP A 324 -13.11 -17.05 -1.38
C ASP A 324 -11.84 -16.45 -2.01
N GLU A 325 -10.78 -16.27 -1.20
CA GLU A 325 -9.48 -15.79 -1.61
C GLU A 325 -8.44 -16.89 -1.49
N VAL A 326 -7.69 -17.07 -2.56
CA VAL A 326 -6.38 -17.73 -2.50
C VAL A 326 -5.37 -16.61 -2.53
N LYS A 327 -4.84 -16.18 -1.37
CA LYS A 327 -3.54 -15.47 -1.38
C LYS A 327 -2.53 -16.47 -1.93
N LYS A 328 -2.33 -16.45 -3.25
CA LYS A 328 -1.32 -17.27 -3.91
C LYS A 328 -0.01 -16.85 -3.28
N LYS A 329 0.60 -17.79 -2.53
CA LYS A 329 1.98 -17.64 -2.08
C LYS A 329 2.79 -17.33 -3.34
N ILE A 330 3.27 -16.10 -3.46
CA ILE A 330 4.09 -15.69 -4.59
C ILE A 330 5.31 -16.60 -4.53
N SER A 331 5.33 -17.57 -5.43
CA SER A 331 6.33 -18.62 -5.42
C SER A 331 7.49 -18.09 -6.22
N LYS A 332 8.69 -18.15 -5.63
CA LYS A 332 9.93 -17.75 -6.29
C LYS A 332 9.99 -18.39 -7.69
N PRO A 333 9.95 -17.61 -8.77
CA PRO A 333 10.00 -18.10 -10.14
C PRO A 333 11.26 -18.93 -10.38
N ASP A 334 11.20 -19.84 -11.36
CA ASP A 334 12.30 -20.76 -11.62
C ASP A 334 13.60 -20.03 -12.03
N TYR A 335 13.51 -18.92 -12.77
CA TYR A 335 14.67 -18.10 -13.16
C TYR A 335 15.41 -17.45 -11.98
N LEU A 336 14.78 -17.38 -10.80
CA LEU A 336 15.41 -16.89 -9.56
C LEU A 336 15.99 -18.03 -8.70
N LYS A 337 15.71 -19.30 -9.03
CA LYS A 337 16.20 -20.46 -8.28
C LYS A 337 17.61 -20.79 -8.75
N VAL A 338 18.56 -20.73 -7.81
CA VAL A 338 19.96 -21.09 -8.05
C VAL A 338 20.25 -22.46 -7.44
N ASN A 339 20.95 -23.33 -8.16
CA ASN A 339 21.33 -24.66 -7.67
C ASN A 339 22.48 -24.57 -6.65
N LEU A 340 22.14 -24.70 -5.36
CA LEU A 340 23.10 -24.61 -4.26
C LEU A 340 24.14 -25.74 -4.24
N LYS A 341 23.86 -26.90 -4.86
CA LYS A 341 24.80 -28.05 -4.86
C LYS A 341 26.04 -27.76 -5.70
N ASP A 342 25.88 -27.06 -6.82
CA ASP A 342 26.98 -26.70 -7.72
C ASP A 342 27.84 -25.58 -7.11
N LEU A 343 27.19 -24.62 -6.41
CA LEU A 343 27.87 -23.54 -5.67
C LEU A 343 28.79 -24.06 -4.57
N ASN A 344 28.32 -25.03 -3.77
CA ASN A 344 29.07 -25.53 -2.59
C ASN A 344 30.34 -26.31 -2.97
N LYS A 345 30.35 -27.00 -4.12
CA LYS A 345 31.51 -27.79 -4.56
C LYS A 345 32.67 -26.90 -5.05
N GLN A 346 32.36 -25.72 -5.58
CA GLN A 346 33.35 -24.78 -6.14
C GLN A 346 33.79 -23.69 -5.16
N THR A 347 32.98 -23.34 -4.15
CA THR A 347 33.31 -22.27 -3.16
C THR A 347 34.15 -22.73 -1.96
N SER A 348 34.38 -24.03 -1.76
CA SER A 348 35.08 -24.55 -0.56
C SER A 348 36.50 -24.01 -0.37
N LYS A 349 37.28 -23.89 -1.46
CA LYS A 349 38.64 -23.33 -1.44
C LYS A 349 38.65 -21.84 -1.06
N ILE A 350 37.68 -21.08 -1.57
CA ILE A 350 37.54 -19.66 -1.28
C ILE A 350 37.12 -19.45 0.18
N LYS A 351 36.18 -20.26 0.68
CA LYS A 351 35.77 -20.24 2.10
C LYS A 351 36.95 -20.54 3.03
N ALA A 352 37.79 -21.53 2.68
CA ALA A 352 38.98 -21.85 3.47
C ALA A 352 39.97 -20.68 3.50
N LEU A 353 40.21 -20.02 2.36
CA LEU A 353 41.11 -18.88 2.25
C LEU A 353 40.62 -17.66 3.04
N LEU A 354 39.32 -17.34 2.95
CA LEU A 354 38.73 -16.25 3.73
C LEU A 354 38.82 -16.53 5.25
N SER A 355 38.55 -17.77 5.66
CA SER A 355 38.66 -18.18 7.06
C SER A 355 40.10 -18.14 7.57
N GLN A 356 41.10 -18.49 6.74
CA GLN A 356 42.52 -18.44 7.12
C GLN A 356 43.02 -17.02 7.38
N HIS A 357 42.40 -16.02 6.74
CA HIS A 357 42.79 -14.62 6.87
C HIS A 357 41.87 -13.81 7.79
N ASN A 358 41.01 -14.46 8.57
CA ASN A 358 40.03 -13.79 9.45
C ASN A 358 39.20 -12.73 8.70
N LEU A 359 38.80 -13.02 7.45
CA LEU A 359 38.02 -12.11 6.62
C LEU A 359 36.56 -12.54 6.57
N HIS A 360 35.69 -11.55 6.64
CA HIS A 360 34.27 -11.71 6.40
C HIS A 360 33.92 -11.24 4.99
N THR A 361 32.97 -11.92 4.34
CA THR A 361 32.42 -11.43 3.08
C THR A 361 30.92 -11.29 3.20
N VAL A 362 30.38 -10.16 2.74
CA VAL A 362 28.92 -9.96 2.65
C VAL A 362 28.26 -11.08 1.83
N CYS A 363 29.01 -11.66 0.90
CA CYS A 363 28.57 -12.79 0.11
C CYS A 363 28.24 -14.03 0.96
N GLN A 364 29.03 -14.34 1.99
CA GLN A 364 28.78 -15.46 2.90
C GLN A 364 27.60 -15.16 3.83
N GLU A 365 27.56 -13.96 4.41
CA GLU A 365 26.51 -13.55 5.34
C GLU A 365 25.14 -13.42 4.65
N ALA A 366 25.10 -12.94 3.40
CA ALA A 366 23.86 -12.72 2.66
C ALA A 366 23.49 -13.84 1.67
N ALA A 367 24.12 -15.01 1.76
CA ALA A 367 23.90 -16.17 0.88
C ALA A 367 23.87 -15.82 -0.63
N CYS A 368 24.84 -14.99 -1.07
CA CYS A 368 24.82 -14.37 -2.39
C CYS A 368 24.92 -15.41 -3.53
N PRO A 369 24.03 -15.38 -4.54
CA PRO A 369 24.07 -16.32 -5.67
C PRO A 369 25.23 -16.06 -6.64
N ASN A 370 25.81 -14.86 -6.65
CA ASN A 370 26.75 -14.43 -7.69
C ASN A 370 28.23 -14.71 -7.36
N GLN A 371 28.49 -15.40 -6.24
CA GLN A 371 29.85 -15.62 -5.72
C GLN A 371 30.80 -16.15 -6.80
N LEU A 372 30.44 -17.24 -7.46
CA LEU A 372 31.30 -17.92 -8.42
C LEU A 372 31.64 -17.05 -9.63
N GLU A 373 30.67 -16.32 -10.17
CA GLU A 373 30.87 -15.44 -11.32
C GLU A 373 31.78 -14.27 -10.95
N CYS A 374 31.54 -13.61 -9.81
CA CYS A 374 32.39 -12.51 -9.36
C CYS A 374 33.84 -12.96 -9.15
N PHE A 375 34.04 -14.10 -8.47
CA PHE A 375 35.38 -14.63 -8.24
C PHE A 375 36.09 -15.04 -9.54
N SER A 376 35.37 -15.65 -10.49
CA SER A 376 35.92 -16.00 -11.80
C SER A 376 36.37 -14.78 -12.60
N ASN A 377 35.69 -13.64 -12.41
CA ASN A 377 36.05 -12.35 -13.00
C ASN A 377 37.12 -11.58 -12.20
N LYS A 378 37.79 -12.23 -11.24
CA LYS A 378 38.80 -11.62 -10.37
C LYS A 378 38.26 -10.43 -9.56
N THR A 379 37.02 -10.54 -9.10
CA THR A 379 36.35 -9.59 -8.22
C THR A 379 35.93 -10.25 -6.91
N ALA A 380 36.16 -9.57 -5.78
CA ALA A 380 35.67 -10.01 -4.47
C ALA A 380 35.12 -8.84 -3.65
N THR A 381 34.20 -9.15 -2.74
CA THR A 381 33.65 -8.19 -1.79
C THR A 381 34.01 -8.59 -0.36
N PHE A 382 34.71 -7.72 0.36
CA PHE A 382 35.12 -7.92 1.74
C PHE A 382 34.26 -7.04 2.67
N MET A 383 33.84 -7.61 3.79
CA MET A 383 33.10 -6.91 4.83
C MET A 383 34.03 -6.64 6.00
N ILE A 384 34.27 -5.36 6.30
CA ILE A 384 35.09 -4.89 7.42
C ILE A 384 34.22 -4.45 8.60
N LEU A 385 34.85 -4.17 9.74
CA LEU A 385 34.24 -3.75 11.00
C LEU A 385 33.39 -4.83 11.69
N GLY A 386 33.67 -6.10 11.39
CA GLY A 386 32.98 -7.26 11.95
C GLY A 386 31.69 -7.63 11.23
N THR A 387 30.85 -8.44 11.90
CA THR A 387 29.63 -9.04 11.32
C THR A 387 28.33 -8.58 11.96
N LYS A 388 28.41 -7.84 13.07
CA LYS A 388 27.25 -7.32 13.81
C LYS A 388 27.01 -5.86 13.50
N CYS A 389 25.81 -5.55 13.03
CA CYS A 389 25.38 -4.20 12.70
C CYS A 389 24.70 -3.51 13.89
N THR A 390 24.94 -2.20 14.06
CA THR A 390 24.22 -1.36 15.04
C THR A 390 22.76 -1.10 14.65
N ARG A 391 22.38 -1.41 13.40
CA ARG A 391 21.06 -1.14 12.82
C ARG A 391 20.30 -2.44 12.53
N ASN A 392 18.99 -2.42 12.73
CA ASN A 392 18.08 -3.54 12.51
C ASN A 392 17.13 -3.33 11.31
N CYS A 393 17.71 -3.12 10.12
CA CYS A 393 16.94 -2.90 8.89
C CYS A 393 16.04 -4.11 8.56
N LYS A 394 14.77 -3.87 8.23
CA LYS A 394 13.77 -4.95 8.08
C LYS A 394 13.97 -5.85 6.86
N PHE A 395 14.86 -5.48 5.95
CA PHE A 395 15.17 -6.25 4.73
C PHE A 395 16.49 -7.04 4.82
N CYS A 396 17.37 -6.65 5.75
CA CYS A 396 18.77 -7.06 5.76
C CYS A 396 18.98 -8.35 6.57
N ASP A 397 19.76 -9.29 6.05
CA ASP A 397 20.07 -10.57 6.71
C ASP A 397 21.32 -10.51 7.61
N VAL A 398 21.93 -9.33 7.73
CA VAL A 398 23.10 -9.13 8.61
C VAL A 398 22.65 -9.19 10.06
N THR A 399 23.43 -9.87 10.90
CA THR A 399 23.15 -10.01 12.33
C THR A 399 23.17 -8.63 13.00
N HIS A 400 22.12 -8.28 13.73
CA HIS A 400 22.10 -7.08 14.56
C HIS A 400 22.56 -7.40 16.00
N GLY A 401 23.22 -6.47 16.66
CA GLY A 401 23.65 -6.65 18.05
C GLY A 401 24.76 -5.70 18.48
N GLU A 402 25.32 -5.93 19.66
CA GLU A 402 26.49 -5.19 20.15
C GLU A 402 27.71 -5.53 19.28
N PRO A 403 28.30 -4.53 18.58
CA PRO A 403 29.43 -4.77 17.69
C PRO A 403 30.69 -5.22 18.43
N ASP A 404 31.51 -6.01 17.75
CA ASP A 404 32.81 -6.41 18.27
C ASP A 404 33.85 -5.26 18.15
N LEU A 405 34.98 -5.38 18.85
CA LEU A 405 36.09 -4.44 18.71
C LEU A 405 36.61 -4.42 17.27
N VAL A 406 36.97 -3.23 16.79
CA VAL A 406 37.52 -3.06 15.43
C VAL A 406 38.86 -3.80 15.32
N ASP A 407 38.96 -4.72 14.37
CA ASP A 407 40.20 -5.42 14.04
C ASP A 407 41.07 -4.54 13.13
N LYS A 408 42.16 -3.99 13.69
CA LYS A 408 43.11 -3.14 12.94
C LYS A 408 43.89 -3.89 11.85
N LEU A 409 43.83 -5.22 11.81
CA LEU A 409 44.48 -6.03 10.80
C LEU A 409 43.63 -6.27 9.54
N GLU A 410 42.35 -5.90 9.54
CA GLU A 410 41.48 -6.08 8.35
C GLU A 410 42.10 -5.52 7.05
N PRO A 411 42.70 -4.30 7.01
CA PRO A 411 43.35 -3.79 5.81
C PRO A 411 44.46 -4.73 5.30
N ASN A 412 45.30 -5.23 6.20
CA ASN A 412 46.40 -6.14 5.88
C ASN A 412 45.89 -7.52 5.42
N ASN A 413 44.78 -7.99 6.02
CA ASN A 413 44.18 -9.25 5.64
C ASN A 413 43.55 -9.16 4.25
N ILE A 414 42.87 -8.04 3.93
CA ILE A 414 42.33 -7.77 2.59
C ILE A 414 43.48 -7.73 1.57
N LEU A 415 44.57 -7.02 1.87
CA LEU A 415 45.75 -6.96 1.00
C LEU A 415 46.28 -8.35 0.65
N LYS A 416 46.45 -9.22 1.65
CA LYS A 416 46.89 -10.61 1.45
C LYS A 416 45.91 -11.41 0.59
N ALA A 417 44.61 -11.25 0.80
CA ALA A 417 43.60 -11.92 -0.01
C ALA A 417 43.65 -11.46 -1.48
N VAL A 418 43.84 -10.15 -1.71
CA VAL A 418 44.00 -9.58 -3.06
C VAL A 418 45.21 -10.16 -3.78
N GLU A 419 46.35 -10.27 -3.09
CA GLU A 419 47.58 -10.86 -3.61
C GLU A 419 47.38 -12.34 -3.98
N VAL A 420 46.91 -13.16 -3.03
CA VAL A 420 46.78 -14.60 -3.20
C VAL A 420 45.75 -14.94 -4.29
N MET A 421 44.67 -14.15 -4.39
CA MET A 421 43.59 -14.39 -5.35
C MET A 421 43.81 -13.67 -6.70
N GLY A 422 44.81 -12.78 -6.81
CA GLY A 422 45.08 -12.00 -8.01
C GLY A 422 43.90 -11.16 -8.47
N LEU A 423 43.24 -10.46 -7.53
CA LEU A 423 42.02 -9.68 -7.79
C LEU A 423 42.33 -8.40 -8.58
N LYS A 424 41.49 -8.12 -9.59
CA LYS A 424 41.55 -6.89 -10.41
C LYS A 424 40.60 -5.80 -9.93
N HIS A 425 39.56 -6.18 -9.20
CA HIS A 425 38.59 -5.27 -8.62
C HIS A 425 38.21 -5.72 -7.21
N VAL A 426 38.24 -4.81 -6.26
CA VAL A 426 37.98 -5.08 -4.86
C VAL A 426 36.86 -4.19 -4.39
N VAL A 427 35.79 -4.79 -3.87
CA VAL A 427 34.71 -4.06 -3.21
C VAL A 427 34.91 -4.21 -1.71
N ILE A 428 34.98 -3.10 -0.97
CA ILE A 428 35.02 -3.08 0.49
C ILE A 428 33.68 -2.55 0.98
N THR A 429 33.02 -3.28 1.86
CA THR A 429 31.77 -2.86 2.51
C THR A 429 31.93 -3.01 4.02
N SER A 430 31.03 -2.44 4.80
CA SER A 430 31.01 -2.68 6.25
C SER A 430 29.60 -2.95 6.75
N VAL A 431 29.52 -3.52 7.95
CA VAL A 431 28.34 -3.31 8.80
C VAL A 431 28.27 -1.85 9.21
N THR A 432 27.10 -1.39 9.65
CA THR A 432 27.00 -0.04 10.21
C THR A 432 27.52 -0.03 11.65
N ARG A 433 28.36 0.95 11.95
CA ARG A 433 29.04 1.15 13.24
C ARG A 433 28.76 2.54 13.79
N ASP A 434 27.49 2.81 14.09
CA ASP A 434 27.06 4.09 14.67
C ASP A 434 27.67 4.36 16.07
N ASP A 435 28.29 3.35 16.68
CA ASP A 435 29.01 3.40 17.94
C ASP A 435 30.42 4.03 17.84
N LEU A 436 31.01 4.07 16.64
CA LEU A 436 32.35 4.62 16.42
C LEU A 436 32.30 6.13 16.15
N LYS A 437 33.32 6.86 16.64
CA LYS A 437 33.41 8.33 16.49
C LYS A 437 33.40 8.80 15.04
N ASP A 438 34.02 8.03 14.14
CA ASP A 438 34.12 8.33 12.70
C ASP A 438 33.29 7.36 11.85
N TYR A 439 32.37 6.61 12.49
CA TYR A 439 31.50 5.63 11.83
C TYR A 439 32.25 4.54 11.04
N GLY A 440 33.54 4.34 11.32
CA GLY A 440 34.41 3.38 10.63
C GLY A 440 35.17 3.94 9.42
N ALA A 441 35.08 5.25 9.15
CA ALA A 441 35.72 5.89 8.00
C ALA A 441 37.24 5.67 7.93
N SER A 442 37.94 5.69 9.07
CA SER A 442 39.39 5.44 9.12
C SER A 442 39.75 4.04 8.61
N GLN A 443 38.93 3.03 8.90
CA GLN A 443 39.19 1.65 8.47
C GLN A 443 39.06 1.50 6.94
N PHE A 444 38.08 2.19 6.34
CA PHE A 444 37.96 2.29 4.89
C PHE A 444 39.19 2.97 4.29
N LYS A 445 39.58 4.14 4.82
CA LYS A 445 40.77 4.88 4.37
C LYS A 445 42.02 4.01 4.40
N ASP A 446 42.29 3.34 5.52
CA ASP A 446 43.49 2.53 5.69
C ASP A 446 43.52 1.36 4.68
N SER A 447 42.36 0.75 4.41
CA SER A 447 42.23 -0.31 3.40
C SER A 447 42.45 0.21 1.98
N ILE A 448 41.87 1.36 1.62
CA ILE A 448 42.03 1.98 0.30
C ILE A 448 43.50 2.34 0.06
N LEU A 449 44.12 3.07 0.98
CA LEU A 449 45.50 3.54 0.82
C LEU A 449 46.48 2.37 0.69
N LEU A 450 46.31 1.33 1.51
CA LEU A 450 47.17 0.16 1.47
C LEU A 450 47.04 -0.62 0.16
N LEU A 451 45.82 -0.78 -0.35
CA LEU A 451 45.58 -1.45 -1.63
C LEU A 451 46.13 -0.64 -2.80
N LYS A 452 45.93 0.68 -2.83
CA LYS A 452 46.43 1.54 -3.92
C LYS A 452 47.95 1.65 -3.92
N ASP A 453 48.61 1.61 -2.76
CA ASP A 453 50.08 1.59 -2.65
C ASP A 453 50.68 0.29 -3.23
N LYS A 454 50.08 -0.86 -2.92
CA LYS A 454 50.64 -2.18 -3.27
C LYS A 454 50.16 -2.73 -4.62
N PHE A 455 48.94 -2.38 -5.01
CA PHE A 455 48.29 -2.86 -6.22
C PHE A 455 47.63 -1.69 -6.98
N PRO A 456 48.43 -0.78 -7.58
CA PRO A 456 47.90 0.42 -8.25
C PRO A 456 46.99 0.12 -9.45
N GLU A 457 47.13 -1.06 -10.06
CA GLU A 457 46.29 -1.52 -11.18
C GLU A 457 44.96 -2.16 -10.71
N THR A 458 44.81 -2.44 -9.42
CA THR A 458 43.59 -3.00 -8.85
C THR A 458 42.65 -1.88 -8.46
N THR A 459 41.45 -1.91 -9.04
CA THR A 459 40.42 -0.90 -8.73
C THR A 459 39.73 -1.19 -7.41
N VAL A 460 39.44 -0.15 -6.63
CA VAL A 460 38.84 -0.20 -5.30
C VAL A 460 37.48 0.52 -5.30
N GLU A 461 36.40 -0.24 -5.08
CA GLU A 461 35.06 0.28 -4.81
C GLU A 461 34.78 0.18 -3.30
N VAL A 462 34.20 1.21 -2.69
CA VAL A 462 33.73 1.15 -1.31
C VAL A 462 32.22 1.33 -1.22
N LEU A 463 31.52 0.36 -0.63
CA LEU A 463 30.11 0.44 -0.27
C LEU A 463 29.98 0.89 1.18
N ILE A 464 29.63 2.16 1.38
CA ILE A 464 29.67 2.81 2.69
C ILE A 464 28.27 2.96 3.30
N PRO A 465 28.15 2.98 4.64
CA PRO A 465 26.92 3.40 5.31
C PRO A 465 26.68 4.91 5.09
N ASP A 466 25.58 5.44 5.64
CA ASP A 466 25.27 6.88 5.50
C ASP A 466 26.10 7.78 6.44
N LEU A 467 26.96 7.18 7.28
CA LEU A 467 27.83 7.84 8.27
C LEU A 467 27.07 8.83 9.16
N MET A 468 25.78 8.60 9.41
CA MET A 468 24.88 9.54 10.10
C MET A 468 24.88 10.96 9.51
N GLY A 469 25.32 11.13 8.25
CA GLY A 469 25.43 12.42 7.57
C GLY A 469 26.67 13.23 7.95
N ASP A 470 27.63 12.65 8.67
CA ASP A 470 28.88 13.30 9.04
C ASP A 470 29.77 13.53 7.82
N LYS A 471 29.94 14.81 7.46
CA LYS A 471 30.76 15.23 6.32
C LYS A 471 32.25 15.04 6.54
N GLU A 472 32.74 15.12 7.77
CA GLU A 472 34.16 14.92 8.08
C GLU A 472 34.52 13.43 7.96
N ALA A 473 33.66 12.55 8.48
CA ALA A 473 33.81 11.10 8.27
C ALA A 473 33.77 10.74 6.79
N LEU A 474 32.85 11.32 6.02
CA LEU A 474 32.81 11.11 4.56
C LEU A 474 34.08 11.61 3.88
N LYS A 475 34.58 12.79 4.27
CA LYS A 475 35.80 13.40 3.72
C LYS A 475 37.02 12.50 3.92
N ILE A 476 37.14 11.81 5.06
CA ILE A 476 38.23 10.84 5.31
C ILE A 476 38.28 9.77 4.23
N ILE A 477 37.13 9.27 3.78
CA ILE A 477 37.02 8.23 2.74
C ILE A 477 37.30 8.83 1.35
N VAL A 478 36.74 10.00 1.06
CA VAL A 478 36.94 10.72 -0.22
C VAL A 478 38.42 11.06 -0.43
N ASP A 479 39.10 11.59 0.60
CA ASP A 479 40.52 11.94 0.55
C ASP A 479 41.43 10.72 0.30
N ALA A 480 40.96 9.51 0.61
CA ALA A 480 41.68 8.26 0.32
C ALA A 480 41.61 7.86 -1.18
N LYS A 481 40.77 8.53 -1.97
CA LYS A 481 40.63 8.37 -3.43
C LYS A 481 40.31 6.93 -3.88
N PRO A 482 39.26 6.29 -3.37
CA PRO A 482 38.75 5.06 -4.00
C PRO A 482 38.32 5.35 -5.44
N ASP A 483 38.30 4.34 -6.30
CA ASP A 483 37.90 4.52 -7.70
C ASP A 483 36.37 4.65 -7.83
N VAL A 484 35.62 4.03 -6.90
CA VAL A 484 34.16 4.15 -6.82
C VAL A 484 33.72 4.27 -5.35
N ILE A 485 32.84 5.23 -5.05
CA ILE A 485 32.08 5.28 -3.79
C ILE A 485 30.63 4.91 -4.08
N ASN A 486 30.17 3.87 -3.39
CA ASN A 486 28.85 3.30 -3.50
C ASN A 486 28.05 3.54 -2.20
N HIS A 487 26.83 4.05 -2.34
CA HIS A 487 25.85 4.09 -1.26
C HIS A 487 24.48 3.72 -1.82
N ASN A 488 23.94 2.58 -1.39
CA ASN A 488 22.61 2.15 -1.81
C ASN A 488 21.52 3.00 -1.16
N LEU A 489 20.55 3.45 -1.96
CA LEU A 489 19.27 3.94 -1.47
C LEU A 489 18.35 2.78 -1.05
N GLU A 490 18.59 1.57 -1.55
CA GLU A 490 17.87 0.32 -1.24
C GLU A 490 16.44 0.24 -1.77
N THR A 491 15.65 1.32 -1.70
CA THR A 491 14.30 1.41 -2.27
C THR A 491 13.92 2.88 -2.56
N VAL A 492 12.70 3.10 -3.05
CA VAL A 492 12.15 4.43 -3.36
C VAL A 492 11.76 5.20 -2.08
N GLU A 493 11.69 6.52 -2.17
CA GLU A 493 11.41 7.42 -1.05
C GLU A 493 10.13 7.05 -0.28
N GLU A 494 9.07 6.68 -0.97
CA GLU A 494 7.76 6.36 -0.40
C GLU A 494 7.76 5.08 0.44
N LEU A 495 8.74 4.19 0.21
CA LEU A 495 8.91 2.94 0.96
C LEU A 495 10.05 3.02 1.98
N TYR A 496 10.74 4.15 2.09
CA TYR A 496 11.94 4.26 2.91
C TYR A 496 11.64 4.24 4.41
N GLU A 497 10.51 4.84 4.81
CA GLU A 497 10.10 4.94 6.22
C GLU A 497 9.85 3.54 6.81
N GLY A 498 10.59 3.23 7.89
CA GLY A 498 10.51 1.93 8.54
C GLY A 498 11.12 0.77 7.73
N PHE A 499 11.77 1.02 6.59
CA PHE A 499 12.51 0.02 5.82
C PHE A 499 13.96 -0.12 6.30
N ARG A 500 14.64 1.02 6.44
CA ARG A 500 15.98 1.11 7.06
C ARG A 500 15.86 1.64 8.48
N ASP A 501 16.52 0.95 9.40
CA ASP A 501 16.60 1.40 10.78
C ASP A 501 17.60 2.57 10.89
N ASN A 502 17.26 3.56 11.69
CA ASN A 502 18.03 4.79 11.91
C ASN A 502 18.60 5.40 10.61
N ALA A 503 17.83 5.40 9.50
CA ALA A 503 18.20 6.00 8.22
C ALA A 503 17.07 6.88 7.66
N ASN A 504 17.43 7.92 6.89
CA ASN A 504 16.47 8.75 6.16
C ASN A 504 16.92 8.88 4.69
N TYR A 505 15.95 8.89 3.76
CA TYR A 505 16.18 8.95 2.33
C TYR A 505 17.07 10.13 1.93
N GLN A 506 16.74 11.34 2.41
CA GLN A 506 17.47 12.55 2.08
C GLN A 506 18.92 12.49 2.56
N ARG A 507 19.17 11.85 3.71
CA ARG A 507 20.54 11.68 4.21
C ARG A 507 21.35 10.75 3.33
N SER A 508 20.79 9.59 2.96
CA SER A 508 21.42 8.64 2.05
C SER A 508 21.67 9.25 0.66
N PHE A 509 20.72 10.04 0.17
CA PHE A 509 20.89 10.82 -1.06
C PHE A 509 22.03 11.84 -0.94
N ASN A 510 22.09 12.57 0.18
CA ASN A 510 23.12 13.58 0.42
C ASN A 510 24.53 12.99 0.51
N VAL A 511 24.70 11.70 0.86
CA VAL A 511 26.03 11.04 0.84
C VAL A 511 26.65 11.15 -0.56
N LEU A 512 25.92 10.70 -1.59
CA LEU A 512 26.40 10.70 -2.97
C LEU A 512 26.58 12.12 -3.50
N LYS A 513 25.65 13.02 -3.16
CA LYS A 513 25.77 14.45 -3.49
C LYS A 513 27.05 15.05 -2.93
N ASN A 514 27.31 14.85 -1.64
CA ASN A 514 28.50 15.37 -0.97
C ASN A 514 29.79 14.78 -1.56
N VAL A 515 29.81 13.50 -1.95
CA VAL A 515 30.98 12.91 -2.65
C VAL A 515 31.29 13.68 -3.93
N LYS A 516 30.27 13.95 -4.77
CA LYS A 516 30.46 14.71 -6.02
C LYS A 516 30.86 16.16 -5.79
N GLU A 517 30.39 16.79 -4.70
CA GLU A 517 30.81 18.13 -4.31
C GLU A 517 32.26 18.16 -3.81
N MET A 518 32.72 17.11 -3.13
CA MET A 518 34.08 17.01 -2.58
C MET A 518 35.12 16.60 -3.64
N ASP A 519 34.82 15.58 -4.45
CA ASP A 519 35.69 15.13 -5.53
C ASP A 519 34.85 14.56 -6.71
N PRO A 520 34.60 15.35 -7.76
CA PRO A 520 33.81 14.91 -8.90
C PRO A 520 34.49 13.82 -9.74
N SER A 521 35.80 13.59 -9.56
CA SER A 521 36.55 12.56 -10.30
C SER A 521 36.26 11.14 -9.82
N ILE A 522 35.78 10.98 -8.59
CA ILE A 522 35.38 9.69 -8.04
C ILE A 522 34.04 9.27 -8.65
N LEU A 523 33.97 8.04 -9.15
CA LEU A 523 32.71 7.47 -9.63
C LEU A 523 31.79 7.21 -8.44
N THR A 524 30.53 7.62 -8.57
CA THR A 524 29.50 7.40 -7.58
C THR A 524 28.51 6.35 -8.07
N LYS A 525 28.07 5.51 -7.14
CA LYS A 525 27.19 4.40 -7.43
C LYS A 525 26.07 4.31 -6.41
N SER A 526 24.89 3.96 -6.88
CA SER A 526 23.78 3.58 -6.01
C SER A 526 23.12 2.29 -6.46
N GLY A 527 22.35 1.72 -5.56
CA GLY A 527 21.60 0.50 -5.77
C GLY A 527 20.23 0.56 -5.12
N ILE A 528 19.26 -0.05 -5.80
CA ILE A 528 17.92 -0.30 -5.28
C ILE A 528 17.55 -1.77 -5.48
N MET A 529 16.68 -2.26 -4.60
CA MET A 529 15.99 -3.51 -4.77
C MET A 529 14.54 -3.21 -5.16
N VAL A 530 13.99 -4.00 -6.08
CA VAL A 530 12.58 -3.91 -6.52
C VAL A 530 11.82 -5.19 -6.17
N GLY A 531 10.50 -5.07 -6.05
CA GLY A 531 9.59 -6.18 -5.71
C GLY A 531 9.07 -6.13 -4.27
N ILE A 532 9.22 -4.99 -3.60
CA ILE A 532 8.74 -4.72 -2.25
C ILE A 532 7.45 -3.90 -2.28
N GLY A 533 7.11 -3.30 -3.42
CA GLY A 533 5.87 -2.57 -3.67
C GLY A 533 6.07 -1.23 -4.38
N GLU A 534 7.25 -1.04 -4.97
CA GLU A 534 7.64 0.16 -5.70
C GLU A 534 6.69 0.40 -6.87
N LYS A 535 6.30 1.65 -7.09
CA LYS A 535 5.66 2.05 -8.35
C LYS A 535 6.74 2.31 -9.39
N GLU A 536 6.44 1.99 -10.64
CA GLU A 536 7.35 2.22 -11.76
C GLU A 536 7.76 3.71 -11.85
N GLU A 537 6.80 4.61 -11.66
CA GLU A 537 7.02 6.06 -11.69
C GLU A 537 7.95 6.52 -10.54
N SER A 538 7.86 5.89 -9.37
CA SER A 538 8.74 6.18 -8.23
C SER A 538 10.18 5.74 -8.50
N VAL A 539 10.36 4.61 -9.21
CA VAL A 539 11.69 4.16 -9.66
C VAL A 539 12.28 5.16 -10.65
N TYR A 540 11.47 5.69 -11.57
CA TYR A 540 11.90 6.73 -12.52
C TYR A 540 12.24 8.04 -11.85
N LYS A 541 11.43 8.50 -10.89
CA LYS A 541 11.74 9.69 -10.08
C LYS A 541 13.08 9.51 -9.36
N LEU A 542 13.32 8.35 -8.75
CA LEU A 542 14.60 8.05 -8.09
C LEU A 542 15.78 8.09 -9.08
N MET A 543 15.60 7.57 -10.30
CA MET A 543 16.61 7.69 -11.36
C MET A 543 16.90 9.16 -11.70
N ASP A 544 15.86 9.99 -11.83
CA ASP A 544 15.99 11.42 -12.10
C ASP A 544 16.72 12.13 -10.95
N ASP A 545 16.35 11.84 -9.71
CA ASP A 545 16.99 12.37 -8.50
C ASP A 545 18.50 12.04 -8.46
N LEU A 546 18.85 10.77 -8.69
CA LEU A 546 20.24 10.33 -8.73
C LEU A 546 21.03 11.02 -9.86
N ARG A 547 20.41 11.26 -11.02
CA ARG A 547 21.06 11.99 -12.11
C ARG A 547 21.20 13.49 -11.82
N ASN A 548 20.28 14.09 -11.07
CA ASN A 548 20.39 15.49 -10.64
C ASN A 548 21.61 15.75 -9.74
N ILE A 549 22.13 14.73 -9.06
CA ILE A 549 23.39 14.80 -8.31
C ILE A 549 24.59 14.18 -9.05
N ASN A 550 24.46 13.96 -10.36
CA ASN A 550 25.47 13.36 -11.22
C ASN A 550 25.93 11.97 -10.77
N CYS A 551 25.04 11.14 -10.22
CA CYS A 551 25.38 9.76 -9.87
C CYS A 551 25.70 8.91 -11.11
N ASP A 552 26.87 8.28 -11.17
CA ASP A 552 27.38 7.67 -12.41
C ASP A 552 26.77 6.30 -12.71
N ILE A 553 26.59 5.47 -11.68
CA ILE A 553 26.27 4.05 -11.83
C ILE A 553 25.01 3.69 -11.03
N LEU A 554 24.09 2.95 -11.65
CA LEU A 554 22.89 2.45 -10.99
C LEU A 554 22.81 0.91 -11.06
N THR A 555 22.47 0.30 -9.93
CA THR A 555 22.19 -1.14 -9.83
C THR A 555 20.74 -1.38 -9.39
N ILE A 556 20.04 -2.28 -10.09
CA ILE A 556 18.63 -2.61 -9.81
C ILE A 556 18.50 -4.13 -9.75
N GLY A 557 18.24 -4.65 -8.54
CA GLY A 557 18.11 -6.07 -8.28
C GLY A 557 16.73 -6.47 -7.77
N GLN A 558 16.36 -7.74 -7.88
CA GLN A 558 15.17 -8.25 -7.20
C GLN A 558 15.41 -8.34 -5.69
N TYR A 559 14.49 -7.81 -4.89
CA TYR A 559 14.45 -8.10 -3.46
C TYR A 559 14.18 -9.59 -3.24
N LEU A 560 15.15 -10.26 -2.61
CA LEU A 560 15.01 -11.66 -2.19
C LEU A 560 14.92 -11.70 -0.68
N ARG A 561 13.69 -11.88 -0.19
CA ARG A 561 13.40 -12.02 1.24
C ARG A 561 14.27 -13.11 1.88
N PRO A 562 15.11 -12.78 2.87
CA PRO A 562 15.98 -13.77 3.50
C PRO A 562 15.20 -14.79 4.37
N SER A 563 14.21 -14.31 5.12
CA SER A 563 13.41 -15.14 6.03
C SER A 563 12.01 -14.57 6.25
N LEU A 564 11.12 -15.35 6.87
CA LEU A 564 9.74 -14.92 7.19
C LEU A 564 9.65 -13.77 8.21
N LYS A 565 10.77 -13.40 8.86
CA LYS A 565 10.82 -12.25 9.76
C LYS A 565 11.05 -10.92 9.03
N HIS A 566 11.60 -10.98 7.82
CA HIS A 566 11.88 -9.83 6.97
C HIS A 566 10.64 -9.40 6.18
N ILE A 567 10.69 -8.22 5.57
CA ILE A 567 9.61 -7.68 4.73
C ILE A 567 9.17 -8.69 3.67
N GLU A 568 7.86 -8.74 3.42
CA GLU A 568 7.30 -9.65 2.43
C GLU A 568 7.62 -9.20 1.00
N VAL A 569 7.87 -10.16 0.11
CA VAL A 569 7.99 -9.87 -1.32
C VAL A 569 6.58 -9.59 -1.85
N THR A 570 6.36 -8.39 -2.36
CA THR A 570 5.09 -7.96 -2.97
C THR A 570 4.98 -8.49 -4.39
N GLU A 571 6.09 -8.55 -5.14
CA GLU A 571 6.14 -9.16 -6.47
C GLU A 571 7.56 -9.62 -6.87
N TYR A 572 7.62 -10.59 -7.80
CA TYR A 572 8.84 -10.90 -8.53
C TYR A 572 8.78 -10.22 -9.88
N VAL A 573 9.61 -9.20 -10.05
CA VAL A 573 9.67 -8.34 -11.23
C VAL A 573 10.11 -9.16 -12.43
N THR A 574 9.46 -8.95 -13.59
CA THR A 574 9.75 -9.69 -14.81
C THR A 574 11.09 -9.25 -15.43
N GLU A 575 11.72 -10.14 -16.20
CA GLU A 575 12.94 -9.79 -16.96
C GLU A 575 12.71 -8.61 -17.92
N GLU A 576 11.54 -8.54 -18.55
CA GLU A 576 11.12 -7.41 -19.40
C GLU A 576 11.15 -6.08 -18.64
N MET A 577 10.67 -6.08 -17.39
CA MET A 577 10.69 -4.87 -16.57
C MET A 577 12.11 -4.48 -16.14
N PHE A 578 12.97 -5.45 -15.81
CA PHE A 578 14.38 -5.17 -15.57
C PHE A 578 15.07 -4.56 -16.80
N GLU A 579 14.77 -5.07 -17.99
CA GLU A 579 15.27 -4.52 -19.26
C GLU A 579 14.72 -3.10 -19.50
N LYS A 580 13.44 -2.86 -19.20
CA LYS A 580 12.85 -1.52 -19.23
C LYS A 580 13.60 -0.57 -18.30
N TYR A 581 13.84 -0.95 -17.05
CA TYR A 581 14.63 -0.14 -16.11
C TYR A 581 16.06 0.13 -16.59
N LYS A 582 16.71 -0.86 -17.21
CA LYS A 582 18.03 -0.70 -17.81
C LYS A 582 18.02 0.42 -18.86
N ASN A 583 17.10 0.33 -19.81
CA ASN A 583 16.97 1.27 -20.91
C ASN A 583 16.58 2.67 -20.43
N GLU A 584 15.69 2.77 -19.45
CA GLU A 584 15.30 4.06 -18.85
C GLU A 584 16.43 4.73 -18.08
N GLY A 585 17.26 3.95 -17.36
CA GLY A 585 18.48 4.47 -16.74
C GLY A 585 19.48 4.98 -17.80
N LYS A 586 19.71 4.21 -18.88
CA LYS A 586 20.60 4.66 -19.97
C LYS A 586 20.14 5.97 -20.60
N LYS A 587 18.85 6.11 -20.88
CA LYS A 587 18.27 7.36 -21.45
C LYS A 587 18.50 8.58 -20.56
N ARG A 588 18.55 8.40 -19.24
CA ARG A 588 18.81 9.46 -18.26
C ARG A 588 20.30 9.79 -18.10
N GLY A 589 21.18 9.07 -18.79
CA GLY A 589 22.60 9.37 -18.84
C GLY A 589 23.42 8.80 -17.68
N PHE A 590 22.97 7.71 -17.05
CA PHE A 590 23.89 6.91 -16.23
C PHE A 590 25.00 6.34 -17.11
N ARG A 591 26.24 6.37 -16.62
CA ARG A 591 27.41 5.80 -17.31
C ARG A 591 27.30 4.28 -17.43
N TYR A 592 26.69 3.63 -16.44
CA TYR A 592 26.46 2.19 -16.44
C TYR A 592 25.20 1.84 -15.64
N VAL A 593 24.39 0.93 -16.16
CA VAL A 593 23.18 0.44 -15.47
C VAL A 593 23.16 -1.07 -15.48
N ALA A 594 23.35 -1.67 -14.30
CA ALA A 594 23.10 -3.10 -14.11
C ALA A 594 21.68 -3.29 -13.59
N SER A 595 20.81 -3.90 -14.39
CA SER A 595 19.43 -4.17 -14.00
C SER A 595 19.10 -5.63 -14.31
N GLY A 596 18.65 -6.38 -13.32
CA GLY A 596 18.33 -7.79 -13.50
C GLY A 596 17.99 -8.53 -12.21
N PRO A 597 17.35 -9.70 -12.32
CA PRO A 597 16.82 -10.42 -11.17
C PRO A 597 17.88 -10.80 -10.12
N LEU A 598 19.07 -11.17 -10.58
CA LEU A 598 20.19 -11.55 -9.71
C LEU A 598 21.21 -10.43 -9.49
N VAL A 599 20.98 -9.22 -10.03
CA VAL A 599 21.90 -8.09 -9.82
C VAL A 599 22.00 -7.76 -8.33
N ARG A 600 23.23 -7.52 -7.87
CA ARG A 600 23.57 -7.07 -6.52
C ARG A 600 24.52 -5.89 -6.65
N SER A 601 24.69 -5.09 -5.59
CA SER A 601 25.56 -3.90 -5.63
C SER A 601 26.99 -4.20 -6.11
N SER A 602 27.54 -5.38 -5.78
CA SER A 602 28.88 -5.80 -6.24
C SER A 602 28.88 -6.70 -7.48
N TYR A 603 27.72 -6.97 -8.09
CA TYR A 603 27.63 -7.84 -9.27
C TYR A 603 28.18 -7.16 -10.52
N GLN A 604 29.10 -7.84 -11.22
CA GLN A 604 29.75 -7.34 -12.44
C GLN A 604 30.38 -5.93 -12.28
N ALA A 605 30.83 -5.58 -11.07
CA ALA A 605 31.35 -4.25 -10.76
C ALA A 605 32.56 -3.87 -11.63
N LEU A 606 33.40 -4.83 -12.06
CA LEU A 606 34.51 -4.53 -12.98
C LEU A 606 34.03 -4.00 -14.36
N LYS A 607 32.87 -4.46 -14.86
CA LYS A 607 32.35 -4.06 -16.18
C LYS A 607 31.96 -2.57 -16.24
N GLN A 608 31.68 -1.94 -15.10
CA GLN A 608 31.30 -0.53 -15.06
C GLN A 608 32.43 0.41 -15.53
N PHE A 609 33.68 -0.07 -15.53
CA PHE A 609 34.84 0.66 -16.05
C PHE A 609 35.00 0.54 -17.58
N GLU A 610 34.40 -0.47 -18.21
CA GLU A 610 34.44 -0.69 -19.66
C GLU A 610 33.48 0.25 -20.41
N GLY A 611 32.46 0.78 -19.72
CA GLY A 611 31.39 1.57 -20.33
C GLY A 611 30.36 0.69 -21.07
N GLU A 612 29.15 1.21 -21.27
CA GLU A 612 28.08 0.53 -22.02
C GLU A 612 27.63 1.29 -23.27
#